data_AF-A0A822E179-F1
#
_entry.id   AF-A0A822E179-F1
#
_cell.length_a   1.000
_cell.length_b   1.000
_cell.length_c   1.000
_cell.angle_alpha   90.00
_cell.angle_beta   90.00
_cell.angle_gamma   90.00
#
_symmetry.space_group_name_H-M   'P 1'
#
loop_
_entity.id
_entity.type
_entity.pdbx_description
1 polymer ?
#
loop_
_entity_poly.entity_id
_entity_poly.type
_entity_poly.pdbx_seq_one_letter_code
_entity_poly.pdbx_strand_id
1 'polypeptide(L)' 'VDSNDYYVQHSDTPIPIAWYAPESLFHYKFTSKSDVWSFGVTMWEIYSFGQYPYGSMPTEE' A
#
# COMPACT_ATOMS: atom_id res chain seq x y z
N VAL A 1 19.08 -4.65 21.08
CA VAL A 1 18.56 -3.36 20.61
C VAL A 1 17.62 -3.71 19.47
N ASP A 2 16.34 -3.93 19.79
CA ASP A 2 15.31 -4.13 18.77
C ASP A 2 15.07 -2.77 18.13
N SER A 3 15.88 -2.46 17.11
CA SER A 3 15.54 -1.38 16.18
C SER A 3 14.35 -1.90 15.40
N ASN A 4 13.15 -1.54 15.85
CA ASN A 4 11.95 -1.85 15.10
C ASN A 4 12.07 -1.16 13.74
N ASP A 5 12.40 -1.91 12.68
CA ASP A 5 12.59 -1.41 11.31
C ASP A 5 11.25 -1.04 10.63
N TYR A 6 10.29 -0.59 11.43
CA TYR A 6 8.97 -0.20 10.97
C TYR A 6 8.46 1.05 11.67
N TYR A 7 7.70 1.85 10.94
CA TYR A 7 6.98 2.99 11.48
C TYR A 7 5.47 2.75 11.45
N VAL A 8 4.73 3.48 12.29
CA VAL A 8 3.28 3.38 12.40
C VAL A 8 2.65 4.70 12.02
N GLN A 9 1.76 4.67 11.04
CA GLN A 9 0.99 5.85 10.65
C GLN A 9 -0.15 6.07 11.66
N HIS A 10 -0.21 7.27 12.24
CA HIS A 10 -1.20 7.65 13.25
C HIS A 10 -2.26 8.62 12.71
N SER A 11 -2.30 8.87 11.40
CA SER A 11 -3.19 9.86 10.80
C SER A 11 -4.46 9.23 10.26
N ASP A 12 -5.60 9.86 10.54
CA ASP A 12 -6.94 9.50 10.03
C ASP A 12 -7.11 9.95 8.57
N THR A 13 -6.10 9.68 7.75
CA THR A 13 -6.04 10.11 6.35
C THR A 13 -6.63 9.00 5.47
N PRO A 14 -7.44 9.34 4.45
CA PRO A 14 -7.86 8.36 3.45
C PRO A 14 -6.63 7.66 2.86
N ILE A 15 -6.58 6.33 3.00
CA ILE A 15 -5.46 5.52 2.51
C ILE A 15 -5.78 4.89 1.15
N PRO A 16 -4.85 4.92 0.19
CA PRO A 16 -5.04 4.29 -1.11
C PRO A 16 -4.84 2.78 -1.00
N ILE A 17 -5.92 2.06 -0.66
CA ILE A 17 -5.91 0.61 -0.33
C ILE A 17 -5.17 -0.23 -1.38
N ALA A 18 -5.39 0.03 -2.66
CA ALA A 18 -4.81 -0.78 -3.74
C ALA A 18 -3.26 -0.69 -3.83
N TRP A 19 -2.63 0.27 -3.16
CA TRP A 19 -1.17 0.41 -3.16
C TRP A 19 -0.51 -0.09 -1.88
N TYR A 20 -1.28 -0.51 -0.88
CA TYR A 20 -0.75 -0.86 0.44
C TYR A 20 -0.44 -2.34 0.53
N ALA A 21 0.69 -2.65 1.17
CA ALA A 21 1.03 -4.02 1.53
C ALA A 21 0.05 -4.55 2.59
N PRO A 22 -0.18 -5.88 2.65
CA PRO A 22 -1.10 -6.46 3.64
C PRO A 22 -0.76 -6.08 5.09
N GLU A 23 0.53 -6.08 5.45
CA GLU A 23 0.98 -5.67 6.78
C GLU A 23 0.71 -4.19 7.08
N SER A 24 0.75 -3.33 6.07
CA SER A 24 0.45 -1.90 6.21
C SER A 24 -1.06 -1.66 6.31
N LEU A 25 -1.87 -2.46 5.63
CA LEU A 25 -3.33 -2.36 5.66
C LEU A 25 -3.92 -2.85 6.98
N PHE A 26 -3.47 -4.00 7.50
CA PHE A 26 -4.07 -4.63 8.69
C PHE A 26 -3.46 -4.18 10.01
N HIS A 27 -2.18 -3.79 10.00
CA HIS A 27 -1.43 -3.51 11.23
C HIS A 27 -0.84 -2.10 11.28
N TYR A 28 -1.14 -1.26 10.29
CA TYR A 28 -0.55 0.08 10.15
C TYR A 28 0.98 0.06 10.28
N LYS A 29 1.60 -1.04 9.84
CA LYS A 29 3.04 -1.27 9.93
C LYS A 29 3.67 -1.01 8.56
N PHE A 30 4.59 -0.04 8.53
CA PHE A 30 5.27 0.37 7.30
C PHE A 30 6.75 0.08 7.41
N THR A 31 7.29 -0.58 6.40
CA THR A 31 8.69 -1.01 6.32
C THR A 31 9.23 -0.78 4.91
N SER A 32 10.54 -0.88 4.72
CA SER A 32 11.10 -0.89 3.35
C SER A 32 10.55 -2.02 2.47
N LYS A 33 9.97 -3.09 3.05
CA LYS A 33 9.33 -4.18 2.29
C LYS A 33 7.92 -3.83 1.83
N SER A 34 7.17 -3.07 2.64
CA SER A 34 5.88 -2.53 2.19
C SER A 34 6.07 -1.48 1.08
N ASP A 35 7.15 -0.71 1.12
CA ASP A 35 7.49 0.22 0.03
C ASP A 35 7.77 -0.51 -1.28
N VAL A 36 8.43 -1.68 -1.21
CA VAL A 36 8.68 -2.54 -2.37
C VAL A 36 7.36 -3.08 -2.95
N TRP A 37 6.37 -3.41 -2.10
CA TRP A 37 5.04 -3.77 -2.56
C TRP A 37 4.38 -2.63 -3.34
N SER A 38 4.33 -1.43 -2.76
CA SER A 38 3.75 -0.25 -3.41
C SER A 38 4.45 0.06 -4.74
N PHE A 39 5.77 -0.09 -4.80
CA PHE A 39 6.55 0.03 -6.04
C PHE A 39 6.14 -0.99 -7.10
N GLY A 40 5.83 -2.23 -6.71
CA GLY A 40 5.30 -3.26 -7.62
C GLY A 40 3.97 -2.85 -8.26
N VAL A 41 3.07 -2.27 -7.46
CA VAL A 41 1.79 -1.72 -7.96
C VAL A 41 2.05 -0.56 -8.93
N THR A 42 2.96 0.36 -8.58
CA THR A 42 3.37 1.45 -9.49
C THR A 42 3.97 0.95 -10.79
N MET A 43 4.80 -0.11 -10.74
CA MET A 43 5.34 -0.72 -11.95
C MET A 43 4.21 -1.30 -12.82
N TRP A 44 3.24 -1.97 -12.21
CA TRP A 44 2.05 -2.44 -12.94
C TRP A 44 1.28 -1.30 -13.60
N GLU A 45 1.09 -0.16 -12.90
CA GLU A 45 0.42 1.02 -13.48
C GLU A 45 1.16 1.56 -14.72
N ILE A 46 2.50 1.59 -14.69
CA ILE A 46 3.31 2.03 -15.83
C ILE A 46 3.05 1.12 -17.04
N TYR A 47 3.04 -0.20 -16.84
CA TYR A 47 2.82 -1.17 -17.93
C TYR A 47 1.36 -1.31 -18.36
N SER A 48 0.40 -0.91 -17.51
CA SER A 48 -1.02 -0.90 -17.84
C SER A 48 -1.49 0.41 -18.47
N PHE A 49 -0.57 1.34 -18.76
CA PHE A 49 -0.86 2.69 -19.27
C PHE A 49 -1.75 3.51 -18.32
N GLY A 50 -1.51 3.38 -17.01
CA GLY A 50 -2.21 4.14 -15.97
C GLY A 50 -3.61 3.62 -15.67
N GLN A 51 -3.90 2.33 -15.90
CA GLN A 51 -5.15 1.75 -15.42
C GLN A 51 -5.18 1.73 -13.90
N TYR A 52 -6.40 1.74 -13.34
CA TYR A 52 -6.57 1.60 -11.89
C TYR A 52 -6.23 0.16 -11.46
N PRO A 53 -5.34 -0.04 -10.47
CA PRO A 53 -4.96 -1.37 -10.00
C PRO A 53 -6.16 -2.17 -9.50
N TYR A 54 -6.19 -3.44 -9.89
CA TYR A 54 -7.26 -4.40 -9.59
C TYR A 54 -8.64 -4.07 -10.21
N GLY A 55 -8.69 -3.12 -11.15
CA GLY A 55 -9.93 -2.73 -11.84
C GLY A 55 -10.90 -1.97 -10.94
N SER A 56 -12.13 -1.76 -11.41
CA SER A 56 -13.23 -1.23 -10.58
C SER A 56 -13.71 -2.31 -9.62
N MET A 57 -12.93 -2.61 -8.58
CA MET A 57 -13.52 -3.24 -7.39
C MET A 57 -14.58 -2.26 -6.89
N PRO A 58 -15.85 -2.66 -6.76
CA PRO A 58 -16.81 -1.82 -6.07
C PRO A 58 -16.26 -1.67 -4.65
N THR A 59 -15.88 -0.45 -4.28
CA THR A 59 -15.94 -0.06 -2.88
C THR A 59 -17.39 -0.32 -2.48
N GLU A 60 -17.67 -1.42 -1.79
CA GLU A 60 -18.96 -1.56 -1.11
C GLU A 60 -19.11 -0.32 -0.25
N GLU A 61 -20.12 0.50 -0.58
CA GLU A 61 -20.56 1.66 0.20
C GLU A 61 -20.97 1.25 1.61
#